data_AF-A0A938SDN5-F1
#
_entry.id   AF-A0A938SDN5-F1
#
_cell.length_a   1.000
_cell.length_b   1.000
_cell.length_c   1.000
_cell.angle_alpha   90.00
_cell.angle_beta   90.00
_cell.angle_gamma   90.00
#
_symmetry.space_group_name_H-M   'P 1'
#
loop_
_entity.id
_entity.type
_entity.pdbx_description
1 polymer ?
#
loop_
_entity_poly.entity_id
_entity_poly.type
_entity_poly.pdbx_seq_one_letter_code
_entity_poly.pdbx_strand_id
1 'polypeptide(L)'
;DEDVNYYHARKSMPAEPNTGCRLTGWVKTEGLTSGRGACFQIGDARGWGATKSCSITSDVRGTQDWTKVDVDYTTLPDTKEIEVIARRVSGAGVLKGRALFRDLRVQKFTPKCFPAVPYLAVNASRSADGKKVYLMVVNKRLDAAITATVRLAGSAPHRARTWTLTGPSVDATNEKDPNAVTVKERDLGAVQNGFPVEFPPHSLTALVCE
;
A
#
# COMPACT_ATOMS: atom_id res chain seq x y z
N ASP A 1 37.53 -0.45 -17.11
CA ASP A 1 36.06 -0.43 -16.98
C ASP A 1 35.67 -0.81 -15.56
N GLU A 2 35.11 0.15 -14.82
CA GLU A 2 34.71 -0.02 -13.41
C GLU A 2 33.18 -0.04 -13.29
N ASP A 3 32.68 -0.70 -12.24
CA ASP A 3 31.26 -0.75 -11.91
C ASP A 3 30.78 0.60 -11.33
N VAL A 4 30.52 1.59 -12.18
CA VAL A 4 30.24 2.97 -11.74
C VAL A 4 28.77 3.17 -11.35
N ASN A 5 28.58 3.75 -10.18
CA ASN A 5 27.28 4.23 -9.71
C ASN A 5 26.98 5.62 -10.30
N TYR A 6 26.01 5.75 -11.20
CA TYR A 6 25.68 7.03 -11.86
C TYR A 6 24.43 7.69 -11.24
N TYR A 7 24.58 8.94 -10.79
CA TYR A 7 23.52 9.74 -10.16
C TYR A 7 23.72 11.28 -10.35
N HIS A 8 24.47 11.69 -11.37
CA HIS A 8 24.88 13.09 -11.53
C HIS A 8 23.82 13.97 -12.20
N ALA A 9 23.08 13.45 -13.18
CA ALA A 9 21.99 14.17 -13.81
C ALA A 9 20.72 14.08 -12.97
N ARG A 10 20.34 15.21 -12.36
CA ARG A 10 19.17 15.33 -11.50
C ARG A 10 18.40 16.61 -11.76
N LYS A 11 17.09 16.58 -11.49
CA LYS A 11 16.25 17.77 -11.39
C LYS A 11 15.37 17.66 -10.16
N SER A 12 15.19 18.76 -9.47
CA SER A 12 14.22 18.84 -8.37
C SER A 12 12.99 19.62 -8.78
N MET A 13 11.88 19.37 -8.08
CA MET A 13 10.65 20.14 -8.23
C MET A 13 9.86 20.14 -6.91
N PRO A 14 9.12 21.24 -6.61
CA PRO A 14 8.25 21.30 -5.45
C PRO A 14 7.26 20.13 -5.41
N ALA A 15 6.96 19.64 -4.22
CA ALA A 15 6.00 18.56 -4.03
C ALA A 15 5.14 18.80 -2.80
N GLU A 16 3.90 18.30 -2.86
CA GLU A 16 2.99 18.29 -1.73
C GLU A 16 3.30 17.08 -0.83
N PRO A 17 3.19 17.22 0.50
CA PRO A 17 3.25 16.08 1.40
C PRO A 17 2.18 15.03 1.10
N ASN A 18 2.43 13.78 1.50
CA ASN A 18 1.47 12.66 1.41
C ASN A 18 0.78 12.50 0.05
N THR A 19 1.49 12.80 -1.04
CA THR A 19 0.95 12.89 -2.40
C THR A 19 1.56 11.82 -3.28
N GLY A 20 0.71 11.13 -4.06
CA GLY A 20 1.15 10.18 -5.07
C GLY A 20 1.70 10.88 -6.31
N CYS A 21 2.87 10.44 -6.77
CA CYS A 21 3.54 10.93 -7.97
C CYS A 21 3.92 9.75 -8.85
N ARG A 22 3.51 9.79 -10.13
CA ARG A 22 3.94 8.83 -11.14
C ARG A 22 4.99 9.46 -12.00
N LEU A 23 6.19 8.87 -11.98
CA LEU A 23 7.25 9.17 -12.91
C LEU A 23 7.10 8.27 -14.14
N THR A 24 7.17 8.87 -15.33
CA THR A 24 7.31 8.15 -16.60
C THR A 24 8.47 8.75 -17.40
N GLY A 25 9.13 7.93 -18.20
CA GLY A 25 10.15 8.40 -19.13
C GLY A 25 10.57 7.31 -20.10
N TRP A 26 11.51 7.62 -20.98
CA TRP A 26 12.04 6.67 -21.95
C TRP A 26 13.54 6.52 -21.78
N VAL A 27 14.00 5.27 -21.80
CA VAL A 27 15.41 4.90 -21.71
C VAL A 27 15.78 4.10 -22.95
N LYS A 28 16.85 4.50 -23.63
CA LYS A 28 17.48 3.73 -24.71
C LYS A 28 18.86 3.29 -24.23
N THR A 29 19.27 2.08 -24.58
CA THR A 29 20.60 1.56 -24.26
C THR A 29 21.29 0.98 -25.48
N GLU A 30 22.61 1.15 -25.56
CA GLU A 30 23.42 0.66 -26.67
C GLU A 30 24.63 -0.06 -26.10
N GLY A 31 24.64 -1.39 -26.20
CA GLY A 31 25.69 -2.24 -25.66
C GLY A 31 25.91 -2.06 -24.16
N LEU A 32 24.87 -1.74 -23.38
CA LEU A 32 24.97 -1.52 -21.94
C LEU A 32 25.15 -2.85 -21.20
N THR A 33 26.38 -3.34 -21.14
CA THR A 33 26.73 -4.60 -20.49
C THR A 33 27.03 -4.34 -19.01
N SER A 34 26.16 -4.79 -18.10
CA SER A 34 26.47 -5.03 -16.68
C SER A 34 25.28 -5.75 -16.02
N GLY A 35 25.41 -6.17 -14.76
CA GLY A 35 24.29 -6.73 -13.98
C GLY A 35 23.20 -5.71 -13.63
N ARG A 36 23.41 -4.41 -13.89
CA ARG A 36 22.47 -3.31 -13.66
C ARG A 36 22.38 -2.36 -14.86
N GLY A 37 21.17 -1.93 -15.18
CA GLY A 37 20.86 -1.08 -16.32
C GLY A 37 20.68 0.39 -15.97
N ALA A 38 20.35 1.16 -17.00
CA ALA A 38 19.93 2.55 -16.86
C ALA A 38 18.44 2.62 -16.48
N CYS A 39 18.11 3.52 -15.56
CA CYS A 39 16.77 3.70 -15.01
C CYS A 39 16.57 5.16 -14.59
N PHE A 40 15.39 5.49 -14.07
CA PHE A 40 15.19 6.71 -13.30
C PHE A 40 14.95 6.41 -11.83
N GLN A 41 15.35 7.34 -10.97
CA GLN A 41 14.98 7.37 -9.56
C GLN A 41 14.14 8.63 -9.30
N ILE A 42 13.07 8.51 -8.52
CA ILE A 42 12.32 9.62 -7.93
C ILE A 42 12.39 9.48 -6.41
N GLY A 43 12.58 10.55 -5.67
CA GLY A 43 12.67 10.50 -4.22
C GLY A 43 12.57 11.86 -3.55
N ASP A 44 12.64 11.87 -2.22
CA ASP A 44 12.68 13.11 -1.45
C ASP A 44 13.99 13.86 -1.73
N ALA A 45 13.91 15.17 -2.01
CA ALA A 45 15.08 15.98 -2.39
C ALA A 45 16.12 16.14 -1.27
N ARG A 46 15.79 15.80 -0.01
CA ARG A 46 16.77 15.67 1.08
C ARG A 46 17.77 14.52 0.83
N GLY A 47 17.45 13.62 -0.09
CA GLY A 47 18.30 12.55 -0.58
C GLY A 47 18.26 11.27 0.26
N TRP A 48 18.72 10.17 -0.35
CA TRP A 48 18.73 8.83 0.24
C TRP A 48 19.46 8.75 1.60
N GLY A 49 20.48 9.57 1.81
CA GLY A 49 21.21 9.61 3.10
C GLY A 49 20.31 10.01 4.27
N ALA A 50 19.38 10.94 4.05
CA ALA A 50 18.56 11.54 5.09
C ALA A 50 17.22 10.80 5.31
N THR A 51 16.52 10.44 4.24
CA THR A 51 15.12 9.97 4.34
C THR A 51 14.92 8.51 4.01
N LYS A 52 15.87 7.89 3.28
CA LYS A 52 15.69 6.56 2.67
C LYS A 52 14.41 6.44 1.83
N SER A 53 13.89 7.57 1.33
CA SER A 53 12.62 7.63 0.60
C SER A 53 12.88 7.89 -0.88
N CYS A 54 12.90 6.81 -1.67
CA CYS A 54 12.93 6.87 -3.12
C CYS A 54 12.31 5.62 -3.76
N SER A 55 12.06 5.70 -5.05
CA SER A 55 11.65 4.59 -5.89
C SER A 55 12.40 4.66 -7.22
N ILE A 56 12.68 3.50 -7.80
CA ILE A 56 13.49 3.36 -9.02
C ILE A 56 12.65 2.59 -10.04
N THR A 57 12.67 3.03 -11.29
CA THR A 57 12.03 2.28 -12.39
C THR A 57 12.74 0.94 -12.63
N SER A 58 12.10 0.04 -13.38
CA SER A 58 12.83 -1.07 -14.02
C SER A 58 14.02 -0.53 -14.81
N ASP A 59 15.10 -1.30 -14.82
CA ASP A 59 16.33 -0.92 -15.50
C ASP A 59 16.42 -1.52 -16.91
N VAL A 60 16.95 -0.74 -17.84
CA VAL A 60 17.13 -1.12 -19.25
C VAL A 60 18.59 -1.48 -19.48
N ARG A 61 18.84 -2.62 -20.12
CA ARG A 61 20.17 -3.24 -20.29
C ARG A 61 20.43 -3.65 -21.74
N GLY A 62 21.69 -3.91 -22.07
CA GLY A 62 22.10 -4.41 -23.38
C GLY A 62 21.91 -3.36 -24.47
N THR A 63 21.45 -3.80 -25.64
CA THR A 63 21.02 -2.91 -26.73
C THR A 63 19.51 -2.98 -26.81
N GLN A 64 18.84 -1.92 -26.36
CA GLN A 64 17.40 -1.76 -26.45
C GLN A 64 17.09 -0.39 -27.01
N ASP A 65 16.19 -0.32 -27.98
CA ASP A 65 15.63 0.94 -28.43
C ASP A 65 14.79 1.58 -27.31
N TRP A 66 14.25 2.79 -27.55
CA TRP A 66 13.48 3.55 -26.59
C TRP A 66 12.42 2.70 -25.86
N THR A 67 12.72 2.38 -24.61
CA THR A 67 11.91 1.57 -23.73
C THR A 67 11.25 2.49 -22.72
N LYS A 68 9.92 2.47 -22.69
CA LYS A 68 9.15 3.25 -21.72
C LYS A 68 9.30 2.60 -20.35
N VAL A 69 9.57 3.42 -19.34
CA VAL A 69 9.67 3.01 -17.95
C VAL A 69 8.82 3.94 -17.08
N ASP A 70 8.29 3.39 -16.00
CA ASP A 70 7.53 4.14 -15.02
C ASP A 70 7.73 3.61 -13.60
N VAL A 71 7.43 4.47 -12.62
CA VAL A 71 7.43 4.12 -11.20
C VAL A 71 6.52 5.09 -10.44
N ASP A 72 5.85 4.57 -9.41
CA ASP A 72 5.09 5.37 -8.46
C ASP A 72 5.93 5.69 -7.23
N TYR A 73 5.76 6.89 -6.69
CA TYR A 73 6.40 7.37 -5.47
C TYR A 73 5.40 8.16 -4.64
N THR A 74 5.45 8.02 -3.33
CA THR A 74 4.67 8.83 -2.40
C THR A 74 5.58 9.68 -1.54
N THR A 75 5.26 10.97 -1.46
CA THR A 75 5.98 11.92 -0.62
C THR A 75 5.72 11.68 0.88
N LEU A 76 6.71 12.00 1.71
CA LEU A 76 6.60 11.91 3.17
C LEU A 76 5.72 13.04 3.72
N PRO A 77 5.24 12.94 4.97
CA PRO A 77 4.42 13.98 5.62
C PRO A 77 5.09 15.35 5.71
N ASP A 78 6.42 15.41 5.63
CA ASP A 78 7.23 16.62 5.73
C ASP A 78 8.01 16.95 4.43
N THR A 79 7.75 16.22 3.33
CA THR A 79 8.38 16.50 2.03
C THR A 79 7.94 17.86 1.50
N LYS A 80 8.91 18.66 1.04
CA LYS A 80 8.67 19.94 0.34
C LYS A 80 9.05 19.91 -1.13
N GLU A 81 9.97 19.02 -1.49
CA GLU A 81 10.56 18.92 -2.81
C GLU A 81 10.91 17.45 -3.10
N ILE A 82 10.71 17.02 -4.35
CA ILE A 82 11.19 15.73 -4.85
C ILE A 82 12.32 15.94 -5.84
N GLU A 83 13.24 14.98 -5.89
CA GLU A 83 14.27 14.89 -6.91
C GLU A 83 13.99 13.73 -7.87
N VAL A 84 14.30 13.95 -9.15
CA VAL A 84 14.32 12.92 -10.18
C VAL A 84 15.72 12.83 -10.75
N ILE A 85 16.28 11.62 -10.79
CA ILE A 85 17.67 11.35 -11.15
C ILE A 85 17.69 10.35 -12.31
N ALA A 86 18.46 10.64 -13.36
CA ALA A 86 18.89 9.60 -14.30
C ALA A 86 19.91 8.71 -13.60
N ARG A 87 19.59 7.42 -13.47
CA ARG A 87 20.22 6.53 -12.50
C ARG A 87 20.81 5.30 -13.18
N ARG A 88 21.98 4.88 -12.67
CA ARG A 88 22.47 3.51 -12.82
C ARG A 88 23.08 3.07 -11.50
N VAL A 89 22.51 2.05 -10.88
CA VAL A 89 22.95 1.53 -9.58
C VAL A 89 24.13 0.57 -9.79
N SER A 90 25.18 0.64 -8.99
CA SER A 90 26.27 -0.34 -8.99
C SER A 90 25.82 -1.71 -8.49
N GLY A 91 26.56 -2.77 -8.83
CA GLY A 91 26.36 -4.08 -8.24
C GLY A 91 26.48 -5.30 -9.15
N ALA A 92 27.23 -5.23 -10.26
CA ALA A 92 27.89 -6.40 -10.88
C ALA A 92 28.44 -6.07 -12.29
N GLY A 93 29.74 -6.38 -12.48
CA GLY A 93 30.34 -6.56 -13.80
C GLY A 93 30.97 -5.31 -14.42
N VAL A 94 31.73 -5.56 -15.49
CA VAL A 94 32.37 -4.54 -16.32
C VAL A 94 31.30 -3.70 -17.02
N LEU A 95 31.24 -2.40 -16.73
CA LEU A 95 30.30 -1.47 -17.34
C LEU A 95 30.85 -0.90 -18.66
N LYS A 96 30.14 -1.14 -19.76
CA LYS A 96 30.36 -0.51 -21.07
C LYS A 96 29.03 -0.12 -21.69
N GLY A 97 29.07 0.75 -22.70
CA GLY A 97 27.90 1.12 -23.51
C GLY A 97 27.39 2.53 -23.25
N ARG A 98 26.22 2.83 -23.81
CA ARG A 98 25.56 4.14 -23.69
C ARG A 98 24.15 3.98 -23.17
N ALA A 99 23.69 4.98 -22.42
CA ALA A 99 22.30 5.13 -22.03
C ALA A 99 21.82 6.54 -22.40
N LEU A 100 20.64 6.63 -22.99
CA LEU A 100 20.00 7.88 -23.34
C LEU A 100 18.64 7.96 -22.66
N PHE A 101 18.24 9.17 -22.28
CA PHE A 101 17.04 9.45 -21.51
C PHE A 101 16.23 10.53 -22.23
N ARG A 102 14.91 10.38 -22.33
CA ARG A 102 14.03 11.42 -22.89
C ARG A 102 12.61 11.40 -22.34
N ASP A 103 11.86 12.46 -22.65
CA ASP A 103 10.42 12.65 -22.41
C ASP A 103 9.98 12.29 -20.99
N LEU A 104 10.76 12.77 -20.01
CA LEU A 104 10.47 12.57 -18.60
C LEU A 104 9.27 13.40 -18.18
N ARG A 105 8.33 12.76 -17.49
CA ARG A 105 7.12 13.39 -16.96
C ARG A 105 6.86 12.88 -15.55
N VAL A 106 6.62 13.81 -14.63
CA VAL A 106 6.06 13.53 -13.31
C VAL A 106 4.62 14.02 -13.31
N GLN A 107 3.69 13.15 -12.93
CA GLN A 107 2.29 13.50 -12.77
C GLN A 107 1.88 13.23 -11.33
N LYS A 108 1.25 14.22 -10.69
CA LYS A 108 0.48 13.93 -9.49
C LYS A 108 -0.63 12.98 -9.87
N PHE A 109 -0.83 11.96 -9.06
CA PHE A 109 -2.01 11.14 -9.14
C PHE A 109 -2.52 10.91 -7.74
N THR A 110 -3.84 10.96 -7.59
CA THR A 110 -4.47 10.35 -6.43
C THR A 110 -4.49 8.86 -6.75
N PRO A 111 -3.71 8.02 -6.05
CA PRO A 111 -3.88 6.59 -6.23
C PRO A 111 -5.33 6.29 -5.90
N LYS A 112 -5.98 5.42 -6.68
CA LYS A 112 -7.38 5.02 -6.40
C LYS A 112 -7.56 4.59 -4.93
N CYS A 113 -6.46 4.16 -4.29
CA CYS A 113 -6.34 3.89 -2.88
C CYS A 113 -4.95 4.33 -2.37
N PHE A 114 -4.82 5.49 -1.72
CA PHE A 114 -3.63 5.73 -0.87
C PHE A 114 -3.86 6.69 0.30
N PRO A 115 -3.34 6.36 1.50
CA PRO A 115 -2.88 5.04 1.92
C PRO A 115 -4.13 4.28 2.40
N ALA A 116 -4.69 3.36 1.62
CA ALA A 116 -5.93 2.72 2.07
C ALA A 116 -5.99 1.27 1.62
N VAL A 117 -5.23 0.41 2.31
CA VAL A 117 -5.83 -0.89 2.62
C VAL A 117 -7.09 -0.55 3.41
N PRO A 118 -8.31 -0.85 2.93
CA PRO A 118 -9.53 -0.42 3.61
C PRO A 118 -9.48 -0.83 5.07
N TYR A 119 -9.73 0.07 6.01
CA TYR A 119 -9.64 -0.25 7.43
C TYR A 119 -10.55 -1.43 7.79
N LEU A 120 -11.69 -1.54 7.13
CA LEU A 120 -12.53 -2.73 7.17
C LEU A 120 -12.22 -3.68 6.00
N ALA A 121 -11.87 -4.92 6.32
CA ALA A 121 -11.85 -6.03 5.37
C ALA A 121 -12.91 -7.06 5.78
N VAL A 122 -13.60 -7.64 4.81
CA VAL A 122 -14.72 -8.56 5.07
C VAL A 122 -14.62 -9.79 4.19
N ASN A 123 -14.82 -10.97 4.78
CA ASN A 123 -15.16 -12.20 4.06
C ASN A 123 -16.57 -12.62 4.46
N ALA A 124 -17.37 -13.07 3.50
CA ALA A 124 -18.72 -13.54 3.75
C ALA A 124 -18.90 -14.99 3.30
N SER A 125 -19.69 -15.76 4.04
CA SER A 125 -20.11 -17.10 3.67
C SER A 125 -21.57 -17.33 4.06
N ARG A 126 -22.18 -18.38 3.53
CA ARG A 126 -23.57 -18.76 3.81
C ARG A 126 -23.61 -20.22 4.24
N SER A 127 -24.47 -20.54 5.20
CA SER A 127 -24.71 -21.94 5.59
C SER A 127 -25.25 -22.76 4.42
N ALA A 128 -25.06 -24.08 4.48
CA ALA A 128 -25.52 -25.01 3.44
C ALA A 128 -27.04 -24.97 3.24
N ASP A 129 -27.81 -24.75 4.32
CA ASP A 129 -29.27 -24.62 4.29
C ASP A 129 -29.74 -23.21 3.86
N GLY A 130 -28.82 -22.27 3.63
CA GLY A 130 -29.12 -20.90 3.24
C GLY A 130 -29.69 -20.02 4.35
N LYS A 131 -29.90 -20.53 5.57
CA LYS A 131 -30.57 -19.81 6.66
C LYS A 131 -29.69 -18.83 7.41
N LYS A 132 -28.37 -18.93 7.29
CA LYS A 132 -27.41 -18.07 8.00
C LYS A 132 -26.38 -17.48 7.06
N VAL A 133 -26.09 -16.20 7.25
CA VAL A 133 -24.96 -15.51 6.63
C VAL A 133 -23.93 -15.20 7.70
N TYR A 134 -22.67 -15.52 7.42
CA TYR A 134 -21.53 -15.27 8.29
C TYR A 134 -20.65 -14.21 7.65
N LEU A 135 -20.28 -13.18 8.41
CA LEU A 135 -19.28 -12.19 8.00
C LEU A 135 -18.11 -12.24 8.97
N MET A 136 -16.89 -12.35 8.44
CA MET A 136 -15.66 -12.13 9.19
C MET A 136 -15.13 -10.74 8.85
N VAL A 137 -15.20 -9.83 9.81
CA VAL A 137 -14.86 -8.41 9.64
C VAL A 137 -13.60 -8.08 10.42
N VAL A 138 -12.58 -7.55 9.76
CA VAL A 138 -11.36 -7.05 10.41
C VAL A 138 -11.36 -5.54 10.39
N ASN A 139 -11.32 -4.90 11.56
CA ASN A 139 -11.01 -3.48 11.68
C ASN A 139 -9.51 -3.29 11.97
N LYS A 140 -8.77 -2.85 10.94
CA LYS A 140 -7.33 -2.57 11.01
C LYS A 140 -7.01 -1.17 11.52
N ARG A 141 -8.01 -0.34 11.81
CA ARG A 141 -7.78 0.95 12.43
C ARG A 141 -7.34 0.71 13.88
N LEU A 142 -6.16 1.22 14.24
CA LEU A 142 -5.54 0.89 15.52
C LEU A 142 -6.20 1.61 16.71
N ASP A 143 -6.81 2.76 16.47
CA ASP A 143 -7.15 3.74 17.52
C ASP A 143 -8.63 4.12 17.61
N ALA A 144 -9.46 3.75 16.62
CA ALA A 144 -10.89 4.04 16.68
C ALA A 144 -11.76 2.92 16.10
N ALA A 145 -12.98 2.86 16.64
CA ALA A 145 -14.04 2.03 16.10
C ALA A 145 -14.51 2.54 14.73
N ILE A 146 -15.12 1.63 13.95
CA ILE A 146 -15.78 1.96 12.68
C ILE A 146 -17.21 1.42 12.73
N THR A 147 -18.18 2.30 12.56
CA THR A 147 -19.58 1.92 12.37
C THR A 147 -19.87 1.75 10.89
N ALA A 148 -20.35 0.57 10.50
CA ALA A 148 -20.71 0.27 9.12
C ALA A 148 -22.13 -0.32 9.03
N THR A 149 -22.78 -0.09 7.89
CA THR A 149 -24.11 -0.64 7.59
C THR A 149 -23.98 -2.01 6.94
N VAL A 150 -24.62 -3.02 7.52
CA VAL A 150 -24.65 -4.39 6.98
C VAL A 150 -25.89 -4.56 6.09
N ARG A 151 -25.66 -4.73 4.78
CA ARG A 151 -26.71 -5.03 3.80
C ARG A 151 -26.42 -6.37 3.15
N LEU A 152 -27.38 -7.28 3.23
CA LEU A 152 -27.30 -8.63 2.64
C LEU A 152 -28.18 -8.69 1.40
N ALA A 153 -27.59 -8.82 0.21
CA ALA A 153 -28.35 -8.97 -1.02
C ALA A 153 -29.03 -10.35 -1.05
N GLY A 154 -30.34 -10.38 -1.31
CA GLY A 154 -31.11 -11.63 -1.39
C GLY A 154 -31.32 -12.35 -0.05
N SER A 155 -31.10 -11.67 1.09
CA SER A 155 -31.38 -12.19 2.43
C SER A 155 -32.07 -11.12 3.27
N ALA A 156 -33.04 -11.53 4.09
CA ALA A 156 -33.75 -10.66 5.02
C ALA A 156 -33.45 -11.11 6.45
N PRO A 157 -32.30 -10.71 7.03
CA PRO A 157 -31.97 -11.13 8.38
C PRO A 157 -32.97 -10.52 9.37
N HIS A 158 -33.38 -11.32 10.35
CA HIS A 158 -34.29 -10.96 11.43
C HIS A 158 -33.59 -11.00 12.78
N ARG A 159 -32.44 -11.66 12.91
CA ARG A 159 -31.60 -11.65 14.13
C ARG A 159 -30.11 -11.59 13.78
N ALA A 160 -29.32 -10.94 14.63
CA ALA A 160 -27.87 -10.90 14.46
C ALA A 160 -27.11 -11.04 15.79
N ARG A 161 -25.93 -11.66 15.73
CA ARG A 161 -25.00 -11.80 16.86
C ARG A 161 -23.57 -11.59 16.42
N THR A 162 -22.74 -11.03 17.30
CA THR A 162 -21.31 -10.79 17.03
C THR A 162 -20.43 -11.47 18.06
N TRP A 163 -19.30 -12.02 17.61
CA TRP A 163 -18.18 -12.47 18.44
C TRP A 163 -16.94 -11.68 18.06
N THR A 164 -16.48 -10.81 18.95
CA THR A 164 -15.37 -9.88 18.68
C THR A 164 -14.16 -10.25 19.49
N LEU A 165 -13.04 -10.54 18.81
CA LEU A 165 -11.70 -10.63 19.38
C LEU A 165 -11.05 -9.24 19.35
N THR A 166 -10.70 -8.71 20.52
CA THR A 166 -9.98 -7.45 20.70
C THR A 166 -9.35 -7.40 22.10
N GLY A 167 -8.57 -6.37 22.40
CA GLY A 167 -7.87 -6.16 23.67
C GLY A 167 -7.76 -4.67 24.02
N PRO A 168 -7.07 -4.31 25.11
CA PRO A 168 -6.87 -2.91 25.49
C PRO A 168 -5.91 -2.15 24.55
N SER A 169 -5.01 -2.85 23.87
CA SER A 169 -4.02 -2.28 22.93
C SER A 169 -3.53 -3.34 21.93
N VAL A 170 -2.82 -2.89 20.89
CA VAL A 170 -2.29 -3.75 19.81
C VAL A 170 -1.16 -4.70 20.25
N ASP A 171 -0.52 -4.39 21.38
CA ASP A 171 0.56 -5.16 22.01
C ASP A 171 0.10 -5.95 23.23
N ALA A 172 -1.21 -5.96 23.53
CA ALA A 172 -1.76 -6.72 24.65
C ALA A 172 -1.59 -8.23 24.45
N THR A 173 -1.28 -8.93 25.54
CA THR A 173 -1.11 -10.39 25.58
C THR A 173 -1.83 -10.99 26.80
N ASN A 174 -2.02 -12.31 26.79
CA ASN A 174 -2.65 -13.06 27.87
C ASN A 174 -1.64 -13.61 28.91
N GLU A 175 -0.40 -13.12 28.93
CA GLU A 175 0.65 -13.68 29.81
C GLU A 175 0.44 -13.37 31.29
N LYS A 176 -0.08 -12.16 31.59
CA LYS A 176 -0.33 -11.70 32.98
C LYS A 176 -1.78 -11.85 33.39
N ASP A 177 -2.69 -11.53 32.47
CA ASP A 177 -4.13 -11.71 32.63
C ASP A 177 -4.62 -12.61 31.49
N PRO A 178 -5.08 -13.84 31.78
CA PRO A 178 -5.51 -14.77 30.75
C PRO A 178 -6.72 -14.27 29.94
N ASN A 179 -7.40 -13.20 30.37
CA ASN A 179 -8.58 -12.64 29.73
C ASN A 179 -8.34 -11.27 29.07
N ALA A 180 -7.10 -10.78 28.99
CA ALA A 180 -6.78 -9.46 28.44
C ALA A 180 -7.16 -9.32 26.95
N VAL A 181 -6.94 -10.39 26.17
CA VAL A 181 -7.32 -10.53 24.76
C VAL A 181 -8.24 -11.74 24.64
N THR A 182 -9.53 -11.50 24.45
CA THR A 182 -10.56 -12.54 24.47
C THR A 182 -11.68 -12.24 23.49
N VAL A 183 -12.44 -13.28 23.15
CA VAL A 183 -13.63 -13.15 22.30
C VAL A 183 -14.82 -12.78 23.19
N LYS A 184 -15.50 -11.69 22.86
CA LYS A 184 -16.74 -11.27 23.54
C LYS A 184 -17.93 -11.44 22.61
N GLU A 185 -18.95 -12.16 23.09
CA GLU A 185 -20.24 -12.26 22.40
C GLU A 185 -21.12 -11.05 22.72
N ARG A 186 -21.85 -10.57 21.72
CA ARG A 186 -22.91 -9.58 21.86
C ARG A 186 -24.11 -9.98 21.00
N ASP A 187 -25.28 -10.11 21.63
CA ASP A 187 -26.54 -10.26 20.92
C ASP A 187 -27.02 -8.89 20.44
N LEU A 188 -27.22 -8.75 19.13
CA LEU A 188 -27.77 -7.52 18.54
C LEU A 188 -29.31 -7.57 18.52
N GLY A 189 -29.91 -8.73 18.84
CA GLY A 189 -31.35 -8.91 18.90
C GLY A 189 -32.00 -8.88 17.52
N ALA A 190 -33.23 -8.38 17.47
CA ALA A 190 -33.99 -8.26 16.23
C ALA A 190 -33.38 -7.19 15.31
N VAL A 191 -33.13 -7.54 14.05
CA VAL A 191 -32.57 -6.63 13.03
C VAL A 191 -33.42 -6.61 11.77
N GLN A 192 -33.22 -5.59 10.95
CA GLN A 192 -33.71 -5.51 9.58
C GLN A 192 -32.53 -5.34 8.64
N ASN A 193 -32.68 -5.74 7.38
CA ASN A 193 -31.60 -5.57 6.40
C ASN A 193 -31.16 -4.09 6.30
N GLY A 194 -29.85 -3.82 6.36
CA GLY A 194 -29.33 -2.45 6.45
C GLY A 194 -29.13 -1.94 7.87
N PHE A 195 -28.94 -2.83 8.86
CA PHE A 195 -28.66 -2.45 10.25
C PHE A 195 -27.21 -1.99 10.45
N PRO A 196 -26.95 -1.06 11.39
CA PRO A 196 -25.59 -0.64 11.73
C PRO A 196 -24.91 -1.64 12.67
N VAL A 197 -23.59 -1.80 12.50
CA VAL A 197 -22.73 -2.53 13.43
C VAL A 197 -21.47 -1.71 13.67
N GLU A 198 -21.09 -1.55 14.94
CA GLU A 198 -19.83 -0.93 15.34
C GLU A 198 -18.76 -2.01 15.53
N PHE A 199 -17.61 -1.81 14.89
CA PHE A 199 -16.44 -2.68 14.98
C PHE A 199 -15.35 -1.96 15.78
N PRO A 200 -14.94 -2.46 16.97
CA PRO A 200 -13.91 -1.83 17.79
C PRO A 200 -12.57 -1.67 17.05
N PRO A 201 -11.66 -0.78 17.49
CA PRO A 201 -10.32 -0.71 16.93
C PRO A 201 -9.58 -2.05 17.01
N HIS A 202 -8.65 -2.27 16.09
CA HIS A 202 -7.73 -3.43 16.04
C HIS A 202 -8.43 -4.77 16.33
N SER A 203 -9.62 -4.98 15.74
CA SER A 203 -10.49 -6.11 16.09
C SER A 203 -10.76 -7.05 14.94
N LEU A 204 -11.08 -8.30 15.28
CA LEU A 204 -11.69 -9.28 14.39
C LEU A 204 -13.08 -9.61 14.93
N THR A 205 -14.12 -9.41 14.14
CA THR A 205 -15.51 -9.71 14.50
C THR A 205 -16.10 -10.73 13.56
N ALA A 206 -16.57 -11.85 14.11
CA ALA A 206 -17.51 -12.74 13.43
C ALA A 206 -18.93 -12.22 13.65
N LEU A 207 -19.66 -11.93 12.59
CA LEU A 207 -21.07 -11.54 12.62
C LEU A 207 -21.90 -12.65 11.98
N VAL A 208 -22.89 -13.15 12.71
CA VAL A 208 -23.85 -14.14 12.22
C VAL A 208 -25.21 -13.48 12.10
N CYS A 209 -25.79 -13.56 10.91
CA CYS A 209 -27.13 -13.08 10.60
C CYS A 209 -28.03 -14.29 10.28
N GLU A 210 -29.20 -14.33 10.90
CA GLU A 210 -30.26 -15.34 10.71
C GLU A 210 -31.50 -14.68 10.12
#